data_AF-A0A7C1H322-F1
#
_entry.id   AF-A0A7C1H322-F1
#
_cell.length_a   1.000
_cell.length_b   1.000
_cell.length_c   1.000
_cell.angle_alpha   90.00
_cell.angle_beta   90.00
_cell.angle_gamma   90.00
#
_symmetry.space_group_name_H-M   'P 1'
#
loop_
_entity.id
_entity.type
_entity.pdbx_description
1 polymer ?
#
loop_
_entity_poly.entity_id
_entity_poly.type
_entity_poly.pdbx_seq_one_letter_code
_entity_poly.pdbx_strand_id
1 'polypeptide(L)'
;MSITFVKVVNHMSNRLKEFILKTNITTKELSTKTGISQSLISMIQNGQRNPSFAVADRIAFYFQIPVEDLFPQFKRHSPYPKHTSKAAV
;
A
#
# COMPACT_ATOMS: atom_id res chain seq x y z
N MET A 1 2.23 23.78 16.97
CA MET A 1 1.83 22.50 16.36
C MET A 1 3.10 21.72 16.06
N SER A 2 3.53 20.86 16.98
CA SER A 2 4.80 20.15 16.86
C SER A 2 4.52 18.72 16.41
N ILE A 3 4.91 18.37 15.19
CA ILE A 3 4.98 16.97 14.78
C ILE A 3 6.46 16.63 14.69
N THR A 4 6.94 16.09 15.80
CA THR A 4 8.28 15.56 16.02
C THR A 4 8.55 14.43 15.02
N PHE A 5 9.37 14.70 14.01
CA PHE A 5 9.90 13.71 13.08
C PHE A 5 11.01 12.92 13.79
N VAL A 6 10.64 11.82 14.46
CA VAL A 6 11.61 10.95 15.14
C VAL A 6 11.61 9.54 14.54
N LYS A 7 12.86 9.13 14.25
CA LYS A 7 13.38 7.79 13.96
C LYS A 7 13.25 7.26 12.54
N VAL A 8 14.28 7.62 11.76
CA VAL A 8 14.95 6.71 10.83
C VAL A 8 15.38 5.46 11.60
N VAL A 9 14.79 4.31 11.25
CA VAL A 9 15.31 2.97 11.56
C VAL A 9 15.14 2.12 10.30
N ASN A 10 16.25 1.87 9.58
CA ASN A 10 16.40 0.78 8.60
C ASN A 10 16.17 -0.56 9.33
N HIS A 11 15.50 -1.59 8.81
CA HIS A 11 15.79 -2.37 7.60
C HIS A 11 14.53 -3.21 7.23
N MET A 12 14.38 -3.52 5.94
CA MET A 12 13.22 -4.14 5.24
C MET A 12 12.14 -3.15 4.82
N SER A 13 12.45 -2.51 3.70
CA SER A 13 11.61 -1.65 2.84
C SER A 13 10.22 -2.23 2.60
N ASN A 14 9.29 -1.88 3.48
CA ASN A 14 7.89 -2.11 3.20
C ASN A 14 7.36 -0.99 2.32
N ARG A 15 7.26 -1.26 1.02
CA ARG A 15 6.76 -0.31 0.01
C ARG A 15 5.47 0.37 0.44
N LEU A 16 4.56 -0.35 1.11
CA LEU A 16 3.32 0.21 1.64
C LEU A 16 3.54 1.40 2.59
N LYS A 17 4.54 1.30 3.48
CA LYS A 17 4.87 2.37 4.42
C LYS A 17 5.39 3.60 3.69
N GLU A 18 6.22 3.41 2.67
CA GLU A 18 6.73 4.50 1.83
C GLU A 18 5.61 5.22 1.08
N PHE A 19 4.67 4.48 0.50
CA PHE A 19 3.52 5.06 -0.20
C PHE A 19 2.63 5.87 0.75
N ILE A 20 2.37 5.38 1.96
CA ILE A 20 1.58 6.09 2.96
C ILE A 20 2.25 7.41 3.36
N LEU A 21 3.58 7.40 3.56
CA LEU A 21 4.35 8.62 3.87
C LEU A 21 4.36 9.61 2.69
N LYS A 22 4.53 9.13 1.47
CA LYS A 22 4.54 9.98 0.25
C LYS A 22 3.18 10.61 -0.05
N THR A 23 2.09 9.93 0.27
CA THR A 23 0.72 10.38 -0.01
C THR A 23 0.12 11.23 1.11
N ASN A 24 0.84 11.46 2.21
CA ASN A 24 0.37 12.19 3.40
C ASN A 24 -0.93 11.65 4.00
N ILE A 25 -1.23 10.36 3.81
CA ILE A 25 -2.40 9.71 4.39
C ILE A 25 -2.06 9.03 5.71
N THR A 26 -3.06 8.80 6.54
CA THR A 26 -2.90 8.02 7.78
C THR A 26 -3.30 6.56 7.59
N THR A 27 -2.76 5.65 8.42
CA THR A 27 -3.19 4.23 8.45
C THR A 27 -4.69 4.10 8.75
N LYS A 28 -5.25 5.02 9.55
CA LYS A 28 -6.68 5.12 9.83
C LYS A 28 -7.48 5.47 8.58
N GLU A 29 -7.03 6.44 7.81
CA GLU A 29 -7.67 6.82 6.56
C GLU A 29 -7.63 5.68 5.53
N LEU A 30 -6.46 5.06 5.36
CA LEU A 30 -6.31 3.91 4.48
C LEU A 30 -7.24 2.77 4.90
N SER A 31 -7.37 2.52 6.21
CA SER A 31 -8.31 1.53 6.76
C SER A 31 -9.74 1.84 6.36
N THR A 32 -10.20 3.08 6.54
CA THR A 32 -11.55 3.51 6.16
C THR A 32 -11.80 3.37 4.66
N LYS A 33 -10.82 3.72 3.81
CA LYS A 33 -10.97 3.72 2.36
C LYS A 33 -10.89 2.31 1.74
N THR A 34 -10.11 1.42 2.33
CA THR A 34 -9.93 0.04 1.84
C THR A 34 -10.84 -0.99 2.52
N GLY A 35 -11.47 -0.62 3.64
CA GLY A 35 -12.24 -1.52 4.50
C GLY A 35 -11.37 -2.57 5.23
N ILE A 36 -10.06 -2.37 5.27
CA ILE A 36 -9.10 -3.26 5.93
C ILE A 36 -8.85 -2.74 7.34
N SER A 37 -8.76 -3.61 8.35
CA SER A 37 -8.52 -3.16 9.73
C SER A 37 -7.15 -2.48 9.88
N GLN A 38 -7.08 -1.41 10.68
CA GLN A 38 -5.82 -0.71 10.96
C GLN A 38 -4.74 -1.65 11.50
N SER A 39 -5.13 -2.61 12.35
CA SER A 39 -4.22 -3.62 12.89
C SER A 39 -3.58 -4.47 11.77
N LEU A 40 -4.38 -4.94 10.81
CA LEU A 40 -3.88 -5.71 9.67
C LEU A 40 -2.96 -4.85 8.79
N ILE A 41 -3.31 -3.60 8.53
CA ILE A 41 -2.45 -2.68 7.78
C ILE A 41 -1.11 -2.50 8.50
N SER A 42 -1.10 -2.27 9.82
CA SER A 42 0.12 -2.14 10.61
C SER A 42 0.97 -3.41 10.60
N MET A 43 0.36 -4.60 10.73
CA MET A 43 1.08 -5.87 10.62
C MET A 43 1.70 -6.04 9.23
N ILE A 44 0.97 -5.66 8.17
CA ILE A 44 1.48 -5.66 6.81
C ILE A 44 2.65 -4.69 6.72
N GLN A 45 2.52 -3.42 7.12
CA GLN A 45 3.56 -2.38 7.09
C GLN A 45 4.85 -2.75 7.83
N ASN A 46 4.72 -3.52 8.91
CA ASN A 46 5.86 -3.98 9.71
C ASN A 46 6.43 -5.33 9.23
N GLY A 47 5.90 -5.89 8.14
CA GLY A 47 6.35 -7.18 7.60
C GLY A 47 5.95 -8.39 8.44
N GLN A 48 5.12 -8.20 9.48
CA GLN A 48 4.67 -9.27 10.37
C GLN A 48 3.66 -10.18 9.70
N ARG A 49 2.96 -9.70 8.68
CA ARG A 49 1.97 -10.47 7.94
C ARG A 49 2.04 -10.19 6.46
N ASN A 50 2.09 -11.26 5.67
CA ASN A 50 1.92 -11.17 4.24
C ASN A 50 0.41 -10.97 3.93
N PRO A 51 0.01 -9.94 3.17
CA PRO A 51 -1.39 -9.79 2.78
C PRO A 51 -1.82 -10.93 1.86
N SER A 52 -3.11 -11.29 1.90
CA SER A 52 -3.71 -12.08 0.83
C SER A 52 -3.77 -11.25 -0.45
N PHE A 53 -3.90 -11.89 -1.61
CA PHE A 53 -4.05 -11.18 -2.89
C PHE A 53 -5.21 -10.18 -2.84
N ALA A 54 -6.38 -10.56 -2.30
CA ALA A 54 -7.53 -9.67 -2.19
C ALA A 54 -7.27 -8.43 -1.32
N VAL A 55 -6.48 -8.55 -0.26
CA VAL A 55 -6.07 -7.42 0.59
C VAL A 55 -5.07 -6.54 -0.15
N ALA A 56 -4.07 -7.15 -0.78
CA ALA A 56 -3.06 -6.46 -1.55
C ALA A 56 -3.66 -5.68 -2.73
N ASP A 57 -4.58 -6.29 -3.46
CA ASP A 57 -5.31 -5.72 -4.59
C ASP A 57 -6.13 -4.49 -4.18
N ARG A 58 -6.87 -4.55 -3.06
CA ARG A 58 -7.60 -3.37 -2.55
C ARG A 58 -6.70 -2.20 -2.19
N ILE A 59 -5.55 -2.48 -1.57
CA ILE A 59 -4.59 -1.43 -1.21
C ILE A 59 -3.95 -0.86 -2.49
N ALA A 60 -3.56 -1.70 -3.43
CA ALA A 60 -2.97 -1.28 -4.70
C ALA A 60 -3.96 -0.44 -5.53
N PHE A 61 -5.23 -0.87 -5.57
CA PHE A 61 -6.34 -0.13 -6.19
C PHE A 61 -6.51 1.26 -5.55
N TYR A 62 -6.44 1.37 -4.22
CA TYR A 62 -6.49 2.68 -3.56
C TYR A 62 -5.37 3.63 -4.04
N PHE A 63 -4.15 3.11 -4.22
CA PHE A 63 -3.02 3.90 -4.73
C PHE A 63 -3.00 4.03 -6.26
N GLN A 64 -3.96 3.44 -6.99
CA GLN A 64 -4.01 3.43 -8.46
C GLN A 64 -2.70 2.93 -9.11
N ILE A 65 -2.05 1.96 -8.45
CA ILE A 65 -0.88 1.27 -8.96
C ILE A 65 -1.14 -0.23 -8.98
N PRO A 66 -0.38 -0.99 -9.77
CA PRO A 66 -0.57 -2.44 -9.78
C PRO A 66 -0.06 -3.11 -8.53
N VAL A 67 -0.72 -4.21 -8.20
CA VAL A 67 -0.43 -4.96 -6.97
C VAL A 67 1.01 -5.43 -6.92
N GLU A 68 1.64 -5.71 -8.07
CA GLU A 68 3.03 -6.14 -8.17
C GLU A 68 4.03 -5.03 -7.84
N ASP A 69 3.66 -3.79 -8.15
CA ASP A 69 4.49 -2.62 -7.85
C ASP A 69 4.46 -2.32 -6.35
N LEU A 70 3.31 -2.51 -5.71
CA LEU A 70 3.19 -2.31 -4.27
C LEU A 70 3.70 -3.51 -3.46
N PHE A 71 3.45 -4.72 -3.97
CA PHE A 71 3.72 -5.99 -3.32
C PHE A 71 4.45 -6.93 -4.32
N PRO A 72 5.80 -6.83 -4.41
CA PRO A 72 6.61 -7.56 -5.39
C PRO A 72 6.54 -9.08 -5.32
N GLN A 73 5.98 -9.64 -4.24
CA GLN A 73 5.72 -11.08 -4.11
C GLN A 73 4.66 -11.60 -5.07
N PHE A 74 3.75 -10.75 -5.57
CA PHE A 74 2.68 -11.16 -6.50
C PHE A 74 3.14 -11.11 -7.96
N LYS A 75 4.35 -11.56 -8.30
CA LYS A 75 4.90 -11.46 -9.65
C LYS A 75 3.93 -11.97 -10.73
N ARG A 76 3.56 -11.07 -11.64
CA ARG A 76 2.75 -11.39 -12.81
C ARG A 76 3.62 -11.98 -13.92
N HIS A 77 3.17 -13.07 -14.52
CA HIS A 77 3.79 -13.67 -15.71
C HIS A 77 3.13 -13.19 -17.01
N SER A 78 1.85 -12.84 -16.96
CA SER A 78 1.13 -12.20 -18.06
C SER A 78 1.60 -10.76 -18.29
N PRO A 79 1.45 -10.22 -19.50
CA PRO A 79 1.80 -8.83 -19.78
C PRO A 79 1.01 -7.88 -18.88
N TYR A 80 1.61 -6.73 -18.59
CA TYR A 80 1.00 -5.74 -17.72
C TYR A 80 -0.32 -5.24 -18.33
N PRO A 81 -1.42 -5.17 -17.56
CA PRO A 81 -2.62 -4.52 -18.01
C PRO A 81 -2.27 -3.06 -18.29
N LYS A 82 -2.46 -2.61 -19.53
CA LYS A 82 -2.27 -1.20 -19.86
C LYS A 82 -3.37 -0.45 -19.13
N HIS A 83 -3.00 0.30 -18.09
CA HIS A 83 -3.90 1.25 -17.42
C HIS A 83 -4.14 2.42 -18.37
N THR A 84 -4.86 2.18 -19.46
CA THR A 84 -5.46 3.24 -20.25
C THR A 84 -6.57 3.81 -19.38
N SER A 85 -6.24 4.83 -18.60
CA SER A 85 -7.21 5.74 -18.01
C SER A 85 -7.97 6.42 -19.14
N LYS A 86 -8.89 5.70 -19.80
CA LYS A 86 -9.95 6.31 -20.58
C LYS A 86 -10.89 6.87 -19.53
N ALA A 87 -10.58 8.11 -19.11
CA ALA A 87 -11.51 8.93 -18.38
C ALA A 87 -12.85 8.82 -19.12
N ALA A 88 -13.86 8.34 -18.41
CA ALA A 88 -15.23 8.55 -18.83
C ALA A 88 -15.45 10.06 -18.88
N VAL A 89 -15.48 10.60 -20.10
CA VAL A 89 -16.23 11.79 -20.51
C VAL A 89 -16.76 11.49 -21.91
#